data_AF-A0A3S2WPY4-F1
#
_entry.id   AF-A0A3S2WPY4-F1
#
_cell.length_a   1.000
_cell.length_b   1.000
_cell.length_c   1.000
_cell.angle_alpha   90.00
_cell.angle_beta   90.00
_cell.angle_gamma   90.00
#
_symmetry.space_group_name_H-M   'P 1'
#
loop_
_entity.id
_entity.type
_entity.pdbx_description
1 polymer ?
#
loop_
_entity_poly.entity_id
_entity_poly.type
_entity_poly.pdbx_seq_one_letter_code
_entity_poly.pdbx_strand_id
1 'polypeptide(L)'
;MNPKIYHLQALSALHCGIGQSAGVVDLPIARDKATNLPLVPGSSLRGVLREELTAEDEASAKILFGPKGISGASDAYAGALALGDAHLLLLPVRALAGIMAYATCPFILQRYAKDAGVEEKIPQPGNNTALCAAGNVNVIDNKVVLEELDLNWQQSDGAAFWAKEIASTIYAGDDDAQQDFTQRFLILPDSVFAFLADTATEIRARIAIDQNTGVVAKGALWYEENLPAETVLWGIYALSDSRHKGDKLSAEELQPLIPAKALLQLGGKAGVGRGLVNFFSGGAA
;
A
#
# COMPACT_ATOMS: atom_id res chain seq x y z
N MET A 1 -13.54 -15.53 13.32
CA MET A 1 -12.22 -15.04 12.90
C MET A 1 -12.15 -13.57 13.30
N ASN A 2 -11.18 -13.19 14.12
CA ASN A 2 -11.01 -11.78 14.49
C ASN A 2 -10.17 -11.10 13.39
N PRO A 3 -10.66 -10.02 12.77
CA PRO A 3 -9.90 -9.31 11.74
C PRO A 3 -8.68 -8.64 12.37
N LYS A 4 -7.57 -8.64 11.63
CA LYS A 4 -6.31 -7.98 11.98
C LYS A 4 -5.86 -7.14 10.80
N ILE A 5 -5.14 -6.06 11.07
CA ILE A 5 -4.61 -5.17 10.04
C ILE A 5 -3.18 -5.56 9.66
N TYR A 6 -2.83 -5.32 8.40
CA TYR A 6 -1.47 -5.32 7.91
C TYR A 6 -1.22 -4.05 7.09
N HIS A 7 0.05 -3.66 6.96
CA HIS A 7 0.47 -2.51 6.16
C HIS A 7 1.52 -2.92 5.13
N LEU A 8 1.56 -2.17 4.03
CA LEU A 8 2.57 -2.26 2.99
C LEU A 8 3.18 -0.89 2.80
N GLN A 9 4.51 -0.76 2.88
CA GLN A 9 5.24 0.45 2.54
C GLN A 9 6.14 0.16 1.34
N ALA A 10 5.90 0.84 0.21
CA ALA A 10 6.71 0.69 -0.99
C ALA A 10 8.09 1.34 -0.80
N LEU A 11 9.17 0.57 -0.94
CA LEU A 11 10.56 1.06 -0.91
C LEU A 11 11.10 1.36 -2.30
N SER A 12 10.45 0.82 -3.33
CA SER A 12 10.65 1.19 -4.73
C SER A 12 9.30 1.30 -5.42
N ALA A 13 9.25 1.88 -6.62
CA ALA A 13 7.99 2.00 -7.33
C ALA A 13 7.33 0.61 -7.51
N LEU A 14 6.04 0.53 -7.26
CA LEU A 14 5.30 -0.71 -7.14
C LEU A 14 4.32 -0.87 -8.31
N HIS A 15 4.47 -1.95 -9.08
CA HIS A 15 3.60 -2.28 -10.21
C HIS A 15 2.80 -3.56 -9.92
N CYS A 16 1.63 -3.41 -9.32
CA CYS A 16 0.63 -4.49 -9.23
C CYS A 16 -0.34 -4.38 -10.40
N GLY A 17 0.05 -4.89 -11.58
CA GLY A 17 -0.73 -4.77 -12.81
C GLY A 17 -1.97 -5.67 -12.88
N ILE A 18 -2.98 -5.22 -13.62
CA ILE A 18 -4.22 -5.98 -13.91
C ILE A 18 -4.28 -6.52 -15.35
N GLY A 19 -3.13 -6.62 -16.01
CA GLY A 19 -3.02 -6.98 -17.43
C GLY A 19 -2.91 -5.75 -18.32
N GLN A 20 -3.19 -5.94 -19.61
CA GLN A 20 -3.16 -4.86 -20.59
C GLN A 20 -4.49 -4.11 -20.64
N SER A 21 -4.41 -2.80 -20.84
CA SER A 21 -5.56 -1.94 -21.07
C SER A 21 -5.54 -1.35 -22.47
N ALA A 22 -6.71 -1.08 -23.04
CA ALA A 22 -6.87 -0.31 -24.28
C ALA A 22 -6.85 1.21 -24.03
N GLY A 23 -6.45 1.64 -22.83
CA GLY A 23 -6.35 3.05 -22.43
C GLY A 23 -5.04 3.71 -22.86
N VAL A 24 -4.80 4.93 -22.35
CA VAL A 24 -3.58 5.71 -22.61
C VAL A 24 -2.33 5.05 -22.00
N VAL A 25 -2.51 4.26 -20.94
CA VAL A 25 -1.47 3.46 -20.31
C VAL A 25 -1.67 2.00 -20.66
N ASP A 26 -0.68 1.38 -21.29
CA ASP A 26 -0.73 -0.02 -21.71
C ASP A 26 -0.82 -0.98 -20.52
N LEU A 27 -0.03 -0.73 -19.47
CA LEU A 27 0.05 -1.53 -18.26
C LEU A 27 -0.32 -0.69 -17.02
N PRO A 28 -1.62 -0.54 -16.71
CA PRO A 28 -2.08 0.17 -15.51
C PRO A 28 -1.88 -0.67 -14.24
N ILE A 29 -1.85 0.00 -13.10
CA ILE A 29 -1.92 -0.67 -11.79
C ILE A 29 -3.36 -1.06 -11.43
N ALA A 30 -3.52 -1.94 -10.44
CA ALA A 30 -4.81 -2.28 -9.87
C ALA A 30 -5.43 -1.09 -9.14
N ARG A 31 -6.73 -0.88 -9.35
CA ARG A 31 -7.54 0.15 -8.70
C ARG A 31 -8.85 -0.45 -8.20
N ASP A 32 -9.33 0.05 -7.06
CA ASP A 32 -10.67 -0.27 -6.55
C ASP A 32 -11.72 0.23 -7.55
N LYS A 33 -12.70 -0.61 -7.90
CA LYS A 33 -13.63 -0.28 -8.98
C LYS A 33 -14.60 0.86 -8.61
N ALA A 34 -14.96 1.00 -7.35
CA ALA A 34 -15.95 1.98 -6.90
C ALA A 34 -15.33 3.37 -6.73
N THR A 35 -14.06 3.43 -6.30
CA THR A 35 -13.38 4.68 -5.94
C THR A 35 -12.31 5.10 -6.95
N ASN A 36 -11.88 4.18 -7.81
CA ASN A 36 -10.72 4.33 -8.70
C ASN A 36 -9.39 4.57 -7.96
N LEU A 37 -9.34 4.37 -6.64
CA LEU A 37 -8.10 4.50 -5.88
C LEU A 37 -7.19 3.30 -6.12
N PRO A 38 -5.86 3.50 -6.24
CA PRO A 38 -4.91 2.40 -6.30
C PRO A 38 -5.05 1.39 -5.15
N LEU A 39 -4.85 0.12 -5.46
CA LEU A 39 -4.79 -0.94 -4.44
C LEU A 39 -3.77 -2.01 -4.83
N VAL A 40 -3.42 -2.86 -3.86
CA VAL A 40 -2.77 -4.14 -4.10
C VAL A 40 -3.79 -5.24 -3.88
N PRO A 41 -4.09 -6.09 -4.88
CA PRO A 41 -5.00 -7.22 -4.69
C PRO A 41 -4.47 -8.18 -3.62
N GLY A 42 -5.34 -8.66 -2.74
CA GLY A 42 -5.00 -9.61 -1.68
C GLY A 42 -4.44 -10.91 -2.25
N SER A 43 -4.85 -11.29 -3.47
CA SER A 43 -4.26 -12.41 -4.21
C SER A 43 -2.78 -12.22 -4.55
N SER A 44 -2.35 -10.99 -4.83
CA SER A 44 -0.95 -10.68 -5.13
C SER A 44 -0.09 -10.84 -3.88
N LEU A 45 -0.52 -10.27 -2.75
CA LEU A 45 0.17 -10.45 -1.47
C LEU A 45 0.15 -11.91 -1.01
N ARG A 46 -0.99 -12.59 -1.15
CA ARG A 46 -1.15 -14.01 -0.82
C ARG A 46 -0.16 -14.90 -1.57
N GLY A 47 0.08 -14.62 -2.85
CA GLY A 47 1.06 -15.35 -3.65
C GLY A 47 2.48 -15.19 -3.10
N VAL A 48 2.90 -13.95 -2.85
CA VAL A 48 4.23 -13.62 -2.35
C VAL A 48 4.47 -14.16 -0.94
N LEU A 49 3.54 -13.92 0.00
CA LEU A 49 3.66 -14.47 1.36
C LEU A 49 3.69 -16.00 1.37
N ARG A 50 2.95 -16.65 0.46
CA ARG A 50 3.01 -18.11 0.32
C ARG A 50 4.39 -18.56 -0.14
N GLU A 51 4.99 -17.88 -1.11
CA GLU A 51 6.32 -18.21 -1.60
C GLU A 51 7.39 -18.07 -0.52
N GLU A 52 7.44 -16.93 0.16
CA GLU A 52 8.37 -16.65 1.26
C GLU A 52 8.22 -17.69 2.39
N LEU A 53 7.00 -17.88 2.89
CA LEU A 53 6.76 -18.83 3.99
C LEU A 53 6.95 -20.29 3.57
N THR A 54 6.79 -20.63 2.29
CA THR A 54 7.11 -21.99 1.81
C THR A 54 8.62 -22.25 1.84
N ALA A 55 9.44 -21.23 1.58
CA ALA A 55 10.89 -21.35 1.64
C ALA A 55 11.40 -21.59 3.08
N GLU A 56 10.67 -21.07 4.08
CA GLU A 56 10.96 -21.27 5.50
C GLU A 56 10.39 -22.59 6.04
N ASP A 57 9.08 -22.83 5.84
CA ASP A 57 8.37 -24.03 6.28
C ASP A 57 7.17 -24.36 5.37
N GLU A 58 7.36 -25.33 4.48
CA GLU A 58 6.33 -25.80 3.56
C GLU A 58 5.08 -26.34 4.28
N ALA A 59 5.22 -26.95 5.45
CA ALA A 59 4.08 -27.51 6.18
C ALA A 59 3.16 -26.40 6.70
N SER A 60 3.75 -25.39 7.37
CA SER A 60 3.04 -24.19 7.83
C SER A 60 2.40 -23.42 6.68
N ALA A 61 3.14 -23.22 5.57
CA ALA A 61 2.60 -22.57 4.38
C ALA A 61 1.39 -23.33 3.80
N LYS A 62 1.42 -24.67 3.80
CA LYS A 62 0.29 -25.48 3.34
C LYS A 62 -0.94 -25.34 4.24
N ILE A 63 -0.78 -25.13 5.54
CA ILE A 63 -1.89 -24.88 6.48
C ILE A 63 -2.50 -23.49 6.23
N LEU A 64 -1.66 -22.46 6.12
CA LEU A 64 -2.11 -21.07 5.92
C LEU A 64 -2.76 -20.85 4.54
N PHE A 65 -2.14 -21.34 3.47
CA PHE A 65 -2.54 -21.03 2.10
C PHE A 65 -3.31 -22.17 1.40
N GLY A 66 -3.37 -23.34 2.01
CA GLY A 66 -3.93 -24.55 1.41
C GLY A 66 -2.92 -25.30 0.52
N PRO A 67 -3.31 -26.45 -0.05
CA PRO A 67 -2.46 -27.27 -0.92
C PRO A 67 -2.13 -26.56 -2.25
N LYS A 68 -0.96 -26.85 -2.85
CA LYS A 68 -0.57 -26.31 -4.18
C LYS A 68 -1.27 -27.03 -5.33
N GLY A 69 -1.50 -28.34 -5.16
CA GLY A 69 -2.25 -29.19 -6.08
C GLY A 69 -3.15 -30.13 -5.31
N ILE A 70 -4.26 -30.54 -5.92
CA ILE A 70 -5.23 -31.45 -5.32
C ILE A 70 -5.21 -32.74 -6.15
N SER A 71 -4.66 -33.81 -5.57
CA SER A 71 -4.65 -35.16 -6.17
C SER A 71 -5.91 -35.97 -5.84
N GLY A 72 -6.63 -35.60 -4.78
CA GLY A 72 -7.86 -36.27 -4.36
C GLY A 72 -8.62 -35.47 -3.31
N ALA A 73 -9.88 -35.85 -3.07
CA ALA A 73 -10.77 -35.15 -2.13
C ALA A 73 -10.25 -35.18 -0.68
N SER A 74 -9.41 -36.15 -0.31
CA SER A 74 -8.76 -36.20 1.00
C SER A 74 -7.75 -35.09 1.24
N ASP A 75 -7.16 -34.58 0.16
CA ASP A 75 -6.08 -33.59 0.18
C ASP A 75 -6.60 -32.15 -0.01
N ALA A 76 -7.89 -32.02 -0.34
CA ALA A 76 -8.56 -30.75 -0.62
C ALA A 76 -9.04 -30.09 0.68
N TYR A 77 -8.48 -28.92 1.00
CA TYR A 77 -8.96 -28.05 2.07
C TYR A 77 -8.63 -26.59 1.76
N ALA A 78 -9.40 -25.68 2.33
CA ALA A 78 -9.13 -24.25 2.25
C ALA A 78 -8.07 -23.85 3.28
N GLY A 79 -7.11 -23.02 2.87
CA GLY A 79 -6.12 -22.43 3.78
C GLY A 79 -6.77 -21.66 4.93
N ALA A 80 -6.07 -21.63 6.07
CA ALA A 80 -6.53 -20.94 7.27
C ALA A 80 -6.49 -19.41 7.17
N LEU A 81 -5.66 -18.85 6.28
CA LEU A 81 -5.48 -17.41 6.11
C LEU A 81 -6.39 -16.84 5.02
N ALA A 82 -7.23 -15.89 5.41
CA ALA A 82 -7.94 -14.99 4.52
C ALA A 82 -7.20 -13.64 4.47
N LEU A 83 -6.83 -13.19 3.27
CA LEU A 83 -6.19 -11.91 3.01
C LEU A 83 -7.11 -11.04 2.15
N GLY A 84 -7.46 -9.85 2.64
CA GLY A 84 -8.12 -8.81 1.89
C GLY A 84 -7.15 -7.99 1.05
N ASP A 85 -7.69 -7.17 0.15
CA ASP A 85 -6.91 -6.21 -0.64
C ASP A 85 -6.26 -5.16 0.26
N ALA A 86 -5.10 -4.64 -0.15
CA ALA A 86 -4.47 -3.51 0.52
C ALA A 86 -4.90 -2.21 -0.18
N HIS A 87 -5.62 -1.37 0.55
CA HIS A 87 -6.12 -0.07 0.11
C HIS A 87 -5.09 1.04 0.37
N LEU A 88 -5.04 2.04 -0.51
CA LEU A 88 -4.12 3.18 -0.41
C LEU A 88 -4.38 4.01 0.86
N LEU A 89 -3.42 4.03 1.81
CA LEU A 89 -3.48 4.87 3.02
C LEU A 89 -2.89 6.25 2.76
N LEU A 90 -1.68 6.27 2.20
CA LEU A 90 -0.91 7.48 1.94
C LEU A 90 -0.37 7.45 0.52
N LEU A 91 -0.54 8.57 -0.18
CA LEU A 91 0.08 8.82 -1.46
C LEU A 91 1.22 9.83 -1.29
N PRO A 92 2.48 9.47 -1.59
CA PRO A 92 3.56 10.43 -1.72
C PRO A 92 3.32 11.31 -2.95
N VAL A 93 3.21 12.63 -2.73
CA VAL A 93 2.98 13.61 -3.80
C VAL A 93 4.10 14.64 -3.79
N ARG A 94 4.62 15.00 -4.96
CA ARG A 94 5.65 16.05 -5.07
C ARG A 94 5.13 17.37 -4.52
N ALA A 95 5.89 17.99 -3.63
CA ALA A 95 5.57 19.28 -3.05
C ALA A 95 6.64 20.30 -3.44
N LEU A 96 6.25 21.55 -3.71
CA LEU A 96 7.19 22.62 -4.03
C LEU A 96 8.17 22.89 -2.89
N ALA A 97 7.68 22.82 -1.64
CA ALA A 97 8.48 22.90 -0.41
C ALA A 97 8.43 21.57 0.35
N GLY A 98 9.51 21.21 1.04
CA GLY A 98 9.59 19.96 1.80
C GLY A 98 9.79 18.70 0.96
N ILE A 99 10.06 18.83 -0.35
CA ILE A 99 10.32 17.77 -1.34
C ILE A 99 9.07 16.97 -1.72
N MET A 100 8.36 16.44 -0.72
CA MET A 100 7.15 15.64 -0.90
C MET A 100 6.21 15.80 0.28
N ALA A 101 4.95 15.47 0.06
CA ALA A 101 3.94 15.34 1.10
C ALA A 101 3.42 13.89 1.16
N TYR A 102 3.21 13.39 2.38
CA TYR A 102 2.43 12.19 2.63
C TYR A 102 0.95 12.58 2.67
N ALA A 103 0.28 12.49 1.53
CA ALA A 103 -1.10 12.92 1.39
C ALA A 103 -2.08 11.79 1.77
N THR A 104 -3.17 12.16 2.42
CA THR A 104 -4.36 11.31 2.63
C THR A 104 -5.62 12.18 2.58
N CYS A 105 -6.80 11.59 2.84
CA CYS A 105 -8.07 12.32 2.86
C CYS A 105 -9.05 11.76 3.90
N PRO A 106 -10.11 12.53 4.27
CA PRO A 106 -11.14 12.06 5.19
C PRO A 106 -11.76 10.71 4.82
N PHE A 107 -12.02 10.48 3.52
CA PHE A 107 -12.59 9.22 3.03
C PHE A 107 -11.72 7.99 3.37
N ILE A 108 -10.40 8.13 3.23
CA ILE A 108 -9.44 7.07 3.56
C ILE A 108 -9.34 6.90 5.07
N LEU A 109 -9.12 8.00 5.81
CA LEU A 109 -8.95 7.96 7.26
C LEU A 109 -10.17 7.38 7.98
N GLN A 110 -11.38 7.63 7.50
CA GLN A 110 -12.59 7.06 8.09
C GLN A 110 -12.63 5.52 7.99
N ARG A 111 -12.13 4.94 6.90
CA ARG A 111 -12.05 3.48 6.71
C ARG A 111 -10.90 2.90 7.52
N TYR A 112 -9.74 3.53 7.44
CA TYR A 112 -8.57 3.13 8.21
C TYR A 112 -8.86 3.14 9.71
N ALA A 113 -9.48 4.19 10.24
CA ALA A 113 -9.88 4.31 11.65
C ALA A 113 -10.75 3.14 12.11
N LYS A 114 -11.72 2.75 11.28
CA LYS A 114 -12.63 1.63 11.58
C LYS A 114 -11.87 0.30 11.63
N ASP A 115 -10.96 0.07 10.69
CA ASP A 115 -10.22 -1.20 10.58
C ASP A 115 -9.09 -1.31 11.62
N ALA A 116 -8.44 -0.18 11.93
CA ALA A 116 -7.37 -0.09 12.92
C ALA A 116 -7.90 0.06 14.37
N GLY A 117 -9.18 0.33 14.55
CA GLY A 117 -9.79 0.54 15.87
C GLY A 117 -9.43 1.89 16.52
N VAL A 118 -9.11 2.91 15.72
CA VAL A 118 -8.76 4.25 16.19
C VAL A 118 -10.02 5.08 16.38
N GLU A 119 -10.32 5.44 17.63
CA GLU A 119 -11.50 6.24 18.01
C GLU A 119 -11.20 7.75 18.05
N GLU A 120 -10.75 8.32 16.93
CA GLU A 120 -10.48 9.77 16.80
C GLU A 120 -11.37 10.43 15.75
N LYS A 121 -11.68 11.72 15.95
CA LYS A 121 -12.47 12.48 14.99
C LYS A 121 -11.67 12.69 13.69
N ILE A 122 -12.29 12.38 12.56
CA ILE A 122 -11.67 12.61 11.24
C ILE A 122 -11.69 14.12 10.91
N PRO A 123 -10.52 14.77 10.71
CA PRO A 123 -10.45 16.17 10.31
C PRO A 123 -11.13 16.40 8.96
N GLN A 124 -11.87 17.49 8.82
CA GLN A 124 -12.62 17.82 7.60
C GLN A 124 -12.02 19.09 6.97
N PRO A 125 -11.18 18.97 5.93
CA PRO A 125 -10.65 20.12 5.21
C PRO A 125 -11.76 20.91 4.51
N GLY A 126 -11.62 22.24 4.47
CA GLY A 126 -12.43 23.08 3.60
C GLY A 126 -12.06 22.91 2.12
N ASN A 127 -12.85 23.49 1.23
CA ASN A 127 -12.57 23.45 -0.21
C ASN A 127 -11.18 24.02 -0.52
N ASN A 128 -10.38 23.26 -1.27
CA ASN A 128 -9.04 23.65 -1.69
C ASN A 128 -8.10 24.01 -0.51
N THR A 129 -8.29 23.37 0.65
CA THR A 129 -7.48 23.60 1.87
C THR A 129 -6.88 22.30 2.36
N ALA A 130 -5.56 22.24 2.51
CA ALA A 130 -4.87 21.14 3.19
C ALA A 130 -4.86 21.36 4.71
N LEU A 131 -5.04 20.29 5.49
CA LEU A 131 -4.83 20.31 6.94
C LEU A 131 -3.49 19.69 7.29
N CYS A 132 -2.75 20.34 8.18
CA CYS A 132 -1.45 19.86 8.62
C CYS A 132 -1.15 20.28 10.07
N ALA A 133 -0.11 19.68 10.66
CA ALA A 133 0.43 20.14 11.94
C ALA A 133 1.10 21.52 11.82
N ALA A 134 1.31 22.19 12.96
CA ALA A 134 2.11 23.41 13.01
C ALA A 134 3.55 23.13 12.55
N GLY A 135 4.12 24.02 11.75
CA GLY A 135 5.51 23.89 11.26
C GLY A 135 5.70 22.82 10.18
N ASN A 136 4.63 22.35 9.53
CA ASN A 136 4.73 21.45 8.39
C ASN A 136 5.59 22.08 7.27
N VAL A 137 6.55 21.31 6.76
CA VAL A 137 7.58 21.81 5.83
C VAL A 137 7.09 21.99 4.40
N ASN A 138 5.86 21.54 4.08
CA ASN A 138 5.24 21.75 2.78
C ASN A 138 4.55 23.13 2.66
N VAL A 139 4.49 23.91 3.75
CA VAL A 139 3.94 25.27 3.74
C VAL A 139 5.01 26.27 3.30
N ILE A 140 4.77 26.98 2.20
CA ILE A 140 5.62 28.05 1.66
C ILE A 140 4.74 29.25 1.29
N ASP A 141 5.13 30.46 1.70
CA ASP A 141 4.40 31.70 1.43
C ASP A 141 2.89 31.62 1.71
N ASN A 142 2.54 30.98 2.83
CA ASN A 142 1.16 30.74 3.28
C ASN A 142 0.31 29.87 2.31
N LYS A 143 0.96 29.01 1.54
CA LYS A 143 0.35 28.05 0.61
C LYS A 143 0.98 26.68 0.75
N VAL A 144 0.27 25.65 0.28
CA VAL A 144 0.82 24.33 0.02
C VAL A 144 0.67 24.08 -1.48
N VAL A 145 1.77 23.79 -2.16
CA VAL A 145 1.77 23.55 -3.62
C VAL A 145 2.13 22.09 -3.87
N LEU A 146 1.15 21.31 -4.31
CA LEU A 146 1.29 19.87 -4.63
C LEU A 146 1.18 19.68 -6.14
N GLU A 147 2.22 19.18 -6.76
CA GLU A 147 2.37 19.17 -8.22
C GLU A 147 2.15 20.56 -8.86
N GLU A 148 0.96 20.78 -9.41
CA GLU A 148 0.49 22.02 -10.06
C GLU A 148 -0.72 22.64 -9.33
N LEU A 149 -1.07 22.11 -8.15
CA LEU A 149 -2.21 22.54 -7.36
C LEU A 149 -1.78 23.48 -6.24
N ASP A 150 -2.30 24.70 -6.29
CA ASP A 150 -2.16 25.69 -5.22
C ASP A 150 -3.28 25.55 -4.18
N LEU A 151 -2.92 25.07 -2.99
CA LEU A 151 -3.85 24.86 -1.89
C LEU A 151 -3.67 25.95 -0.82
N ASN A 152 -4.79 26.37 -0.23
CA ASN A 152 -4.75 27.00 1.09
C ASN A 152 -4.33 25.94 2.12
N TRP A 153 -3.94 26.39 3.32
CA TRP A 153 -3.68 25.47 4.41
C TRP A 153 -4.30 25.96 5.70
N GLN A 154 -4.54 25.03 6.61
CA GLN A 154 -5.02 25.33 7.96
C GLN A 154 -4.36 24.36 8.95
N GLN A 155 -3.84 24.90 10.05
CA GLN A 155 -3.35 24.08 11.14
C GLN A 155 -4.48 23.23 11.74
N SER A 156 -4.20 21.97 12.06
CA SER A 156 -5.14 21.05 12.68
C SER A 156 -4.45 20.11 13.68
N ASP A 157 -4.93 20.11 14.92
CA ASP A 157 -4.47 19.15 15.94
C ASP A 157 -4.86 17.71 15.58
N GLY A 158 -6.00 17.53 14.91
CA GLY A 158 -6.40 16.22 14.38
C GLY A 158 -5.47 15.73 13.27
N ALA A 159 -4.97 16.62 12.40
CA ALA A 159 -3.93 16.25 11.43
C ALA A 159 -2.63 15.84 12.14
N ALA A 160 -2.25 16.55 13.21
CA ALA A 160 -1.08 16.19 14.02
C ALA A 160 -1.25 14.83 14.74
N PHE A 161 -2.44 14.51 15.22
CA PHE A 161 -2.76 13.20 15.79
C PHE A 161 -2.58 12.10 14.74
N TRP A 162 -3.26 12.21 13.59
CA TRP A 162 -3.22 11.18 12.54
C TRP A 162 -1.81 10.98 11.98
N ALA A 163 -1.04 12.06 11.85
CA ALA A 163 0.36 11.98 11.47
C ALA A 163 1.15 11.10 12.44
N LYS A 164 0.99 11.31 13.76
CA LYS A 164 1.69 10.53 14.80
C LYS A 164 1.23 9.09 14.86
N GLU A 165 -0.09 8.86 14.79
CA GLU A 165 -0.70 7.52 14.82
C GLU A 165 -0.22 6.63 13.68
N ILE A 166 -0.14 7.18 12.47
CA ILE A 166 0.35 6.42 11.32
C ILE A 166 1.88 6.28 11.38
N ALA A 167 2.60 7.32 11.79
CA ALA A 167 4.05 7.27 11.92
C ALA A 167 4.52 6.21 12.92
N SER A 168 3.90 6.12 14.09
CA SER A 168 4.25 5.12 15.12
C SER A 168 4.02 3.69 14.65
N THR A 169 3.06 3.49 13.74
CA THR A 169 2.76 2.19 13.13
C THR A 169 3.80 1.83 12.05
N ILE A 170 4.09 2.74 11.13
CA ILE A 170 4.95 2.45 9.96
C ILE A 170 6.45 2.49 10.32
N TYR A 171 6.85 3.39 11.21
CA TYR A 171 8.24 3.64 11.61
C TYR A 171 8.46 3.33 13.10
N ALA A 172 7.87 2.23 13.58
CA ALA A 172 8.01 1.79 14.97
C ALA A 172 9.48 1.65 15.38
N GLY A 173 9.89 2.35 16.43
CA GLY A 173 11.26 2.35 16.96
C GLY A 173 12.25 3.23 16.19
N ASP A 174 11.79 4.06 15.26
CA ASP A 174 12.61 5.03 14.51
C ASP A 174 12.04 6.45 14.68
N ASP A 175 12.47 7.13 15.74
CA ASP A 175 11.97 8.47 16.11
C ASP A 175 12.31 9.53 15.04
N ASP A 176 13.47 9.41 14.39
CA ASP A 176 13.89 10.33 13.34
C ASP A 176 12.99 10.21 12.11
N ALA A 177 12.68 8.98 11.69
CA ALA A 177 11.75 8.73 10.58
C ALA A 177 10.32 9.16 10.91
N GLN A 178 9.86 8.93 12.15
CA GLN A 178 8.56 9.44 12.60
C GLN A 178 8.51 10.97 12.57
N GLN A 179 9.57 11.64 13.01
CA GLN A 179 9.65 13.10 12.97
C GLN A 179 9.65 13.62 11.52
N ASP A 180 10.43 13.01 10.63
CA ASP A 180 10.47 13.41 9.22
C ASP A 180 9.11 13.22 8.52
N PHE A 181 8.45 12.09 8.78
CA PHE A 181 7.12 11.79 8.28
C PHE A 181 6.08 12.81 8.75
N THR A 182 6.02 13.06 10.06
CA THR A 182 4.99 13.94 10.65
C THR A 182 5.10 15.38 10.16
N GLN A 183 6.29 15.84 9.81
CA GLN A 183 6.53 17.16 9.23
C GLN A 183 5.98 17.32 7.81
N ARG A 184 5.64 16.23 7.12
CA ARG A 184 5.18 16.20 5.71
C ARG A 184 3.79 15.61 5.51
N PHE A 185 3.10 15.28 6.60
CA PHE A 185 1.77 14.69 6.52
C PHE A 185 0.70 15.77 6.23
N LEU A 186 -0.13 15.51 5.22
CA LEU A 186 -1.23 16.39 4.80
C LEU A 186 -2.54 15.61 4.68
N ILE A 187 -3.62 16.19 5.22
CA ILE A 187 -4.98 15.74 4.94
C ILE A 187 -5.59 16.68 3.90
N LEU A 188 -5.93 16.14 2.74
CA LEU A 188 -6.49 16.88 1.61
C LEU A 188 -8.01 16.67 1.50
N PRO A 189 -8.76 17.58 0.83
CA PRO A 189 -10.13 17.30 0.43
C PRO A 189 -10.20 16.03 -0.43
N ASP A 190 -11.25 15.24 -0.25
CA ASP A 190 -11.41 13.96 -0.96
C ASP A 190 -11.29 14.11 -2.49
N SER A 191 -11.82 15.20 -3.06
CA SER A 191 -11.73 15.47 -4.50
C SER A 191 -10.32 15.79 -4.97
N VAL A 192 -9.54 16.52 -4.17
CA VAL A 192 -8.13 16.83 -4.48
C VAL A 192 -7.30 15.57 -4.38
N PHE A 193 -7.52 14.76 -3.33
CA PHE A 193 -6.83 13.49 -3.18
C PHE A 193 -7.16 12.52 -4.32
N ALA A 194 -8.43 12.38 -4.68
CA ALA A 194 -8.86 11.50 -5.77
C ALA A 194 -8.23 11.91 -7.11
N PHE A 195 -8.13 13.21 -7.39
CA PHE A 195 -7.42 13.71 -8.57
C PHE A 195 -5.94 13.33 -8.54
N LEU A 196 -5.23 13.58 -7.43
CA LEU A 196 -3.82 13.23 -7.28
C LEU A 196 -3.57 11.71 -7.34
N ALA A 197 -4.47 10.89 -6.82
CA ALA A 197 -4.38 9.43 -6.92
C ALA A 197 -4.50 8.90 -8.37
N ASP A 198 -5.01 9.72 -9.29
CA ASP A 198 -5.10 9.40 -10.72
C ASP A 198 -3.94 10.00 -11.53
N THR A 199 -3.40 11.14 -11.09
CA THR A 199 -2.42 11.93 -11.87
C THR A 199 -0.99 11.90 -11.33
N ALA A 200 -0.79 11.62 -10.04
CA ALA A 200 0.52 11.61 -9.38
C ALA A 200 1.15 10.21 -9.29
N THR A 201 0.59 9.21 -9.97
CA THR A 201 1.25 7.91 -10.15
C THR A 201 2.41 8.02 -11.15
N GLU A 202 3.40 7.14 -11.02
CA GLU A 202 4.54 7.14 -11.94
C GLU A 202 4.17 6.49 -13.28
N ILE A 203 4.00 7.30 -14.32
CA ILE A 203 3.89 6.83 -15.70
C ILE A 203 5.27 6.80 -16.35
N ARG A 204 5.74 5.61 -16.74
CA ARG A 204 7.05 5.45 -17.42
C ARG A 204 6.89 4.87 -18.80
N ALA A 205 7.43 5.57 -19.80
CA ALA A 205 7.65 5.02 -21.13
C ALA A 205 8.80 4.01 -21.11
N ARG A 206 8.61 2.87 -21.77
CA ARG A 206 9.63 1.83 -21.92
C ARG A 206 9.76 1.41 -23.38
N ILE A 207 10.98 1.08 -23.76
CA ILE A 207 11.32 0.59 -25.09
C ILE A 207 12.11 -0.70 -25.01
N ALA A 208 12.04 -1.51 -26.07
CA ALA A 208 13.06 -2.53 -26.34
C ALA A 208 13.88 -2.12 -27.57
N ILE A 209 15.20 -2.15 -27.44
CA ILE A 209 16.14 -1.80 -28.51
C ILE A 209 16.51 -3.07 -29.27
N ASP A 210 16.43 -3.02 -30.60
CA ASP A 210 16.98 -4.05 -31.48
C ASP A 210 18.51 -3.97 -31.45
N GLN A 211 19.16 -5.05 -31.04
CA GLN A 211 20.60 -5.10 -30.80
C GLN A 211 21.45 -4.98 -32.08
N ASN A 212 20.89 -5.29 -33.25
CA ASN A 212 21.61 -5.19 -34.52
C ASN A 212 21.60 -3.76 -35.07
N THR A 213 20.50 -3.04 -34.85
CA THR A 213 20.26 -1.72 -35.44
C THR A 213 20.48 -0.56 -34.47
N GLY A 214 20.45 -0.82 -33.16
CA GLY A 214 20.55 0.20 -32.12
C GLY A 214 19.33 1.12 -32.02
N VAL A 215 18.22 0.80 -32.71
CA VAL A 215 16.97 1.58 -32.66
C VAL A 215 15.86 0.77 -31.98
N VAL A 216 14.75 1.43 -31.64
CA VAL A 216 13.59 0.77 -31.02
C VAL A 216 13.03 -0.32 -31.94
N ALA A 217 12.86 -1.52 -31.41
CA ALA A 217 12.25 -2.63 -32.13
C ALA A 217 10.78 -2.30 -32.46
N LYS A 218 10.30 -2.74 -33.63
CA LYS A 218 8.95 -2.42 -34.10
C LYS A 218 7.89 -2.89 -33.10
N GLY A 219 7.07 -1.94 -32.63
CA GLY A 219 6.00 -2.20 -31.65
C GLY A 219 6.47 -2.32 -30.19
N ALA A 220 7.76 -2.09 -29.91
CA ALA A 220 8.32 -2.18 -28.57
C ALA A 220 8.45 -0.80 -27.90
N LEU A 221 7.35 -0.06 -27.85
CA LEU A 221 7.16 1.13 -27.02
C LEU A 221 5.86 0.94 -26.24
N TRP A 222 5.90 1.10 -24.93
CA TRP A 222 4.72 0.98 -24.07
C TRP A 222 4.87 1.83 -22.81
N TYR A 223 3.76 2.11 -22.14
CA TYR A 223 3.69 2.86 -20.90
C TYR A 223 3.28 1.96 -19.73
N GLU A 224 4.00 2.07 -18.63
CA GLU A 224 3.73 1.37 -17.37
C GLU A 224 3.40 2.37 -16.27
N GLU A 225 2.28 2.18 -15.59
CA GLU A 225 1.93 2.93 -14.37
C GLU A 225 2.50 2.23 -13.14
N ASN A 226 2.93 2.99 -12.13
CA ASN A 226 3.43 2.46 -10.87
C ASN A 226 2.97 3.35 -9.71
N LEU A 227 2.71 2.76 -8.55
CA LEU A 227 2.68 3.51 -7.31
C LEU A 227 4.11 4.01 -7.01
N PRO A 228 4.30 5.28 -6.60
CA PRO A 228 5.61 5.78 -6.25
C PRO A 228 6.17 5.07 -5.00
N ALA A 229 7.49 5.08 -4.84
CA ALA A 229 8.12 4.72 -3.57
C ALA A 229 7.59 5.62 -2.44
N GLU A 230 7.61 5.14 -1.20
CA GLU A 230 7.00 5.73 0.00
C GLU A 230 5.46 5.66 0.07
N THR A 231 4.79 5.02 -0.92
CA THR A 231 3.36 4.72 -0.83
C THR A 231 3.09 3.78 0.33
N VAL A 232 2.10 4.11 1.17
CA VAL A 232 1.63 3.24 2.25
C VAL A 232 0.22 2.74 1.93
N LEU A 233 0.01 1.44 2.09
CA LEU A 233 -1.29 0.79 1.96
C LEU A 233 -1.63 0.02 3.25
N TRP A 234 -2.91 -0.21 3.51
CA TRP A 234 -3.37 -1.08 4.60
C TRP A 234 -4.37 -2.11 4.08
N GLY A 235 -4.38 -3.30 4.66
CA GLY A 235 -5.38 -4.30 4.39
C GLY A 235 -5.74 -5.10 5.64
N ILE A 236 -6.76 -5.94 5.54
CA ILE A 236 -7.22 -6.79 6.63
C ILE A 236 -6.89 -8.25 6.31
N TYR A 237 -6.48 -8.99 7.32
CA TYR A 237 -6.38 -10.44 7.26
C TYR A 237 -7.13 -11.07 8.44
N ALA A 238 -7.50 -12.33 8.29
CA ALA A 238 -8.12 -13.10 9.35
C ALA A 238 -7.67 -14.55 9.29
N LEU A 239 -7.52 -15.16 10.46
CA LEU A 239 -7.19 -16.57 10.61
C LEU A 239 -8.43 -17.35 11.06
N SER A 240 -8.62 -18.53 10.48
CA SER A 240 -9.45 -19.59 11.03
C SER A 240 -8.59 -20.69 11.61
N ASP A 241 -9.20 -21.61 12.35
CA ASP A 241 -8.56 -22.86 12.71
C ASP A 241 -8.11 -23.62 11.46
N SER A 242 -7.09 -24.46 11.62
CA SER A 242 -6.60 -25.32 10.56
C SER A 242 -7.71 -26.24 10.07
N ARG A 243 -7.80 -26.37 8.74
CA ARG A 243 -8.68 -27.33 8.06
C ARG A 243 -7.93 -28.54 7.55
N HIS A 244 -6.63 -28.64 7.83
CA HIS A 244 -5.82 -29.79 7.47
C HIS A 244 -6.12 -30.94 8.44
N LYS A 245 -6.42 -32.15 7.92
CA LYS A 245 -6.88 -33.28 8.77
C LYS A 245 -5.82 -33.79 9.76
N GLY A 246 -4.54 -33.49 9.53
CA GLY A 246 -3.41 -33.98 10.32
C GLY A 246 -3.06 -33.15 11.55
N ASP A 247 -3.64 -31.95 11.70
CA ASP A 247 -3.38 -31.04 12.81
C ASP A 247 -4.69 -30.34 13.22
N LYS A 248 -4.73 -29.81 14.45
CA LYS A 248 -5.89 -29.08 15.00
C LYS A 248 -5.47 -27.73 15.53
N LEU A 249 -4.56 -27.06 14.82
CA LEU A 249 -4.05 -25.76 15.22
C LEU A 249 -5.17 -24.73 15.21
N SER A 250 -5.35 -24.01 16.32
CA SER A 250 -6.31 -22.91 16.41
C SER A 250 -5.81 -21.67 15.65
N ALA A 251 -6.71 -20.73 15.39
CA ALA A 251 -6.33 -19.43 14.81
C ALA A 251 -5.24 -18.71 15.62
N GLU A 252 -5.24 -18.84 16.95
CA GLU A 252 -4.24 -18.26 17.86
C GLU A 252 -2.88 -18.94 17.71
N GLU A 253 -2.85 -20.26 17.56
CA GLU A 253 -1.61 -21.02 17.36
C GLU A 253 -1.00 -20.77 15.98
N LEU A 254 -1.81 -20.38 14.99
CA LEU A 254 -1.36 -20.03 13.64
C LEU A 254 -0.87 -18.58 13.52
N GLN A 255 -1.23 -17.70 14.45
CA GLN A 255 -0.86 -16.29 14.39
C GLN A 255 0.66 -16.04 14.31
N PRO A 256 1.51 -16.72 15.11
CA PRO A 256 2.96 -16.52 15.06
C PRO A 256 3.59 -16.90 13.72
N LEU A 257 2.88 -17.63 12.85
CA LEU A 257 3.35 -18.00 11.51
C LEU A 257 3.21 -16.86 10.50
N ILE A 258 2.45 -15.81 10.85
CA ILE A 258 2.40 -14.57 10.05
C ILE A 258 3.53 -13.66 10.54
N PRO A 259 4.47 -13.26 9.68
CA PRO A 259 5.60 -12.45 10.11
C PRO A 259 5.12 -11.08 10.59
N ALA A 260 5.62 -10.62 11.73
CA ALA A 260 5.33 -9.27 12.22
C ALA A 260 5.89 -8.19 11.28
N LYS A 261 7.06 -8.45 10.67
CA LYS A 261 7.68 -7.62 9.64
C LYS A 261 8.37 -8.50 8.61
N ALA A 262 8.25 -8.17 7.33
CA ALA A 262 8.95 -8.85 6.25
C ALA A 262 9.31 -7.86 5.14
N LEU A 263 10.44 -8.10 4.46
CA LEU A 263 10.78 -7.41 3.22
C LEU A 263 10.33 -8.29 2.04
N LEU A 264 9.39 -7.80 1.24
CA LEU A 264 8.73 -8.56 0.19
C LEU A 264 9.03 -7.99 -1.19
N GLN A 265 9.03 -8.88 -2.19
CA GLN A 265 9.05 -8.54 -3.60
C GLN A 265 7.63 -8.68 -4.18
N LEU A 266 6.92 -7.57 -4.35
CA LEU A 266 5.50 -7.54 -4.70
C LEU A 266 5.25 -6.98 -6.10
N GLY A 267 4.27 -7.58 -6.80
CA GLY A 267 3.91 -7.15 -8.15
C GLY A 267 4.92 -7.61 -9.22
N GLY A 268 4.84 -6.99 -10.40
CA GLY A 268 5.71 -7.31 -11.53
C GLY A 268 6.99 -6.47 -11.56
N LYS A 269 7.83 -6.75 -12.57
CA LYS A 269 9.00 -5.92 -12.93
C LYS A 269 10.13 -5.92 -11.89
N ALA A 270 10.24 -6.97 -11.07
CA ALA A 270 11.33 -7.18 -10.12
C ALA A 270 12.73 -7.07 -10.76
N GLY A 271 12.93 -7.65 -11.95
CA GLY A 271 14.21 -7.62 -12.67
C GLY A 271 14.69 -6.22 -13.11
N VAL A 272 13.86 -5.18 -12.94
CA VAL A 272 14.24 -3.78 -13.14
C VAL A 272 14.05 -2.93 -11.87
N GLY A 273 14.09 -3.57 -10.70
CA GLY A 273 14.14 -2.89 -9.39
C GLY A 273 12.80 -2.39 -8.86
N ARG A 274 11.66 -2.94 -9.32
CA ARG A 274 10.32 -2.55 -8.85
C ARG A 274 9.80 -3.47 -7.78
N GLY A 275 8.91 -2.96 -6.93
CA GLY A 275 8.10 -3.77 -6.04
C GLY A 275 8.76 -4.23 -4.75
N LEU A 276 9.85 -3.58 -4.32
CA LEU A 276 10.39 -3.83 -2.99
C LEU A 276 9.47 -3.17 -1.96
N VAL A 277 8.94 -3.94 -1.00
CA VAL A 277 7.89 -3.50 -0.08
C VAL A 277 8.18 -4.01 1.34
N ASN A 278 8.12 -3.14 2.34
CA ASN A 278 8.00 -3.60 3.72
C ASN A 278 6.55 -4.02 4.01
N PHE A 279 6.38 -5.23 4.53
CA PHE A 279 5.13 -5.72 5.11
C PHE A 279 5.20 -5.64 6.63
N PHE A 280 4.11 -5.23 7.25
CA PHE A 280 3.95 -5.18 8.70
C PHE A 280 2.63 -5.86 9.08
N SER A 281 2.63 -6.71 10.11
CA SER A 281 1.40 -7.29 10.66
C SER A 281 1.36 -7.14 12.17
N GLY A 282 0.20 -6.67 12.67
CA GLY A 282 0.03 -6.24 14.06
C GLY A 282 -0.05 -4.73 14.15
N GLY A 283 -1.08 -4.22 14.85
CA GLY A 283 -1.18 -2.81 15.19
C GLY A 283 -0.09 -2.45 16.21
N ALA A 284 0.26 -1.16 16.28
CA ALA A 284 0.99 -0.63 17.41
C ALA A 284 0.34 -1.14 18.71
N ALA A 285 1.12 -1.83 19.53
CA ALA A 285 0.77 -2.11 20.92
C ALA A 285 1.31 -0.97 21.78
#